data_AF-A0A644YTH4-F1
#
_entry.id   AF-A0A644YTH4-F1
#
_cell.length_a   1.000
_cell.length_b   1.000
_cell.length_c   1.000
_cell.angle_alpha   90.00
_cell.angle_beta   90.00
_cell.angle_gamma   90.00
#
_symmetry.space_group_name_H-M   'P 1'
#
loop_
_entity.id
_entity.type
_entity.pdbx_description
1 polymer ?
#
loop_
_entity_poly.entity_id
_entity_poly.type
_entity_poly.pdbx_seq_one_letter_code
_entity_poly.pdbx_strand_id
1 'polypeptide(L)'
;MYRGIFVYYYPGSAKGMRAAQIIGNNLKKIYPIPDNVHIEPNTTIGEVRLTTAPSVFLEIGYHDNTEDATWVTNNLNLIAQNIVQSLAQYFGIPFLYPVAPRNGVVNITSGYLNIRSRPSTSASVIAKAYDGARLTVINQWNGWYLVRFDDVIGYAYAQYVDIV
;
A
#
# COMPACT_ATOMS: atom_id res chain seq x y z
N MET A 1 24.42 -10.69 -20.94
CA MET A 1 22.96 -10.60 -20.81
C MET A 1 22.66 -9.60 -19.71
N TYR A 2 21.71 -8.69 -19.91
CA TYR A 2 21.36 -7.71 -18.88
C TYR A 2 20.63 -8.41 -17.73
N ARG A 3 20.77 -7.86 -16.52
CA ARG A 3 20.25 -8.43 -15.29
C ARG A 3 19.99 -7.31 -14.28
N GLY A 4 18.84 -7.30 -13.63
CA GLY A 4 18.50 -6.25 -12.67
C GLY A 4 17.04 -5.83 -12.66
N ILE A 5 16.74 -4.87 -11.79
CA ILE A 5 15.43 -4.25 -11.65
C ILE A 5 15.56 -2.77 -12.01
N PHE A 6 14.60 -2.24 -12.76
CA PHE A 6 14.51 -0.81 -13.04
C PHE A 6 13.20 -0.25 -12.47
N VAL A 7 13.32 0.88 -11.78
CA VAL A 7 12.20 1.64 -11.21
C VAL A 7 12.22 3.02 -11.87
N TYR A 8 11.39 3.19 -12.89
CA TYR A 8 11.30 4.44 -13.63
C TYR A 8 10.28 5.40 -13.03
N TYR A 9 10.58 6.69 -13.10
CA TYR A 9 9.66 7.77 -12.71
C TYR A 9 9.81 8.97 -13.64
N TYR A 10 8.78 9.81 -13.70
CA TYR A 10 8.88 11.06 -14.44
C TYR A 10 9.64 12.12 -13.62
N PRO A 11 10.73 12.72 -14.13
CA PRO A 11 11.57 13.64 -13.35
C PRO A 11 10.83 14.92 -12.88
N GLY A 12 9.78 15.33 -13.59
CA GLY A 12 8.93 16.46 -13.16
C GLY A 12 7.96 16.15 -12.02
N SER A 13 7.87 14.90 -11.57
CA SER A 13 6.93 14.47 -10.52
C SER A 13 7.66 14.18 -9.22
N ALA A 14 7.68 15.15 -8.29
CA ALA A 14 8.27 14.95 -6.95
C ALA A 14 7.61 13.78 -6.18
N LYS A 15 6.30 13.59 -6.37
CA LYS A 15 5.56 12.48 -5.78
C LYS A 15 5.93 11.13 -6.43
N GLY A 16 6.08 11.09 -7.76
CA GLY A 16 6.55 9.90 -8.49
C GLY A 16 7.97 9.53 -8.11
N MET A 17 8.87 10.51 -8.02
CA MET A 17 10.25 10.32 -7.54
C MET A 17 10.29 9.74 -6.13
N ARG A 18 9.48 10.28 -5.20
CA ARG A 18 9.38 9.74 -3.83
C ARG A 18 8.88 8.29 -3.83
N ALA A 19 7.85 7.97 -4.63
CA ALA A 19 7.36 6.59 -4.76
C ALA A 19 8.45 5.66 -5.31
N ALA A 20 9.15 6.06 -6.36
CA ALA A 20 10.24 5.29 -6.96
C ALA A 20 11.39 5.04 -5.99
N GLN A 21 11.77 6.04 -5.20
CA GLN A 21 12.79 5.89 -4.17
C GLN A 21 12.37 4.88 -3.10
N ILE A 22 11.13 4.95 -2.61
CA ILE A 22 10.62 4.01 -1.61
C ILE A 22 10.62 2.58 -2.18
N ILE A 23 10.05 2.40 -3.37
CA ILE A 23 9.92 1.08 -4.01
C ILE A 23 11.30 0.51 -4.34
N GLY A 24 12.17 1.27 -5.01
CA GLY A 24 13.51 0.81 -5.36
C GLY A 24 14.36 0.46 -4.14
N ASN A 25 14.33 1.28 -3.08
CA ASN A 25 15.06 0.97 -1.84
C ASN A 25 14.54 -0.27 -1.11
N ASN A 26 13.25 -0.59 -1.25
CA ASN A 26 12.69 -1.82 -0.69
C ASN A 26 12.97 -3.03 -1.59
N LEU A 27 12.96 -2.88 -2.92
CA LEU A 27 13.32 -3.94 -3.87
C LEU A 27 14.80 -4.34 -3.73
N LYS A 28 15.69 -3.36 -3.47
CA LYS A 28 17.10 -3.62 -3.12
C LYS A 28 17.29 -4.61 -1.97
N LYS A 29 16.36 -4.67 -1.03
CA LYS A 29 16.46 -5.57 0.14
C LYS A 29 16.12 -7.02 -0.18
N ILE A 30 15.41 -7.28 -1.28
CA ILE A 30 14.91 -8.62 -1.63
C ILE A 30 15.53 -9.18 -2.91
N TYR A 31 16.09 -8.32 -3.75
CA TYR A 31 16.72 -8.73 -4.99
C TYR A 31 18.15 -9.25 -4.75
N PRO A 32 18.61 -10.34 -5.41
CA PRO A 32 19.88 -10.99 -5.07
C PRO A 32 21.13 -10.16 -5.34
N ILE A 33 21.03 -9.14 -6.22
CA ILE A 33 22.12 -8.21 -6.52
C ILE A 33 21.61 -6.79 -6.28
N PRO A 34 21.60 -6.30 -5.02
CA PRO A 34 21.01 -5.01 -4.67
C PRO A 34 21.54 -3.83 -5.49
N ASP A 35 22.82 -3.88 -5.90
CA ASP A 35 23.46 -2.84 -6.72
C ASP A 35 22.91 -2.79 -8.16
N ASN A 36 22.25 -3.84 -8.63
CA ASN A 36 21.56 -3.91 -9.92
C ASN A 36 20.06 -3.56 -9.81
N VAL A 37 19.66 -2.83 -8.76
CA VAL A 37 18.34 -2.18 -8.68
C VAL A 37 18.51 -0.69 -8.93
N HIS A 38 18.03 -0.25 -10.09
CA HIS A 38 18.19 1.10 -10.60
C HIS A 38 16.91 1.92 -10.38
N ILE A 39 17.06 3.18 -10.00
CA ILE A 39 15.96 4.12 -9.83
C ILE A 39 16.26 5.28 -10.77
N GLU A 40 15.55 5.34 -11.90
CA GLU A 40 15.97 6.17 -13.04
C GLU A 40 14.85 7.13 -13.48
N PRO A 41 15.17 8.41 -13.76
CA PRO A 41 14.21 9.30 -14.40
C PRO A 41 13.97 8.85 -15.85
N ASN A 42 12.72 8.93 -16.32
CA ASN A 42 12.37 8.61 -17.69
C ASN A 42 11.31 9.59 -18.23
N THR A 43 11.55 10.11 -19.45
CA THR A 43 10.66 11.07 -20.14
C THR A 43 10.06 10.51 -21.43
N THR A 44 10.26 9.23 -21.72
CA THR A 44 9.80 8.56 -22.94
C THR A 44 8.69 7.55 -22.65
N ILE A 45 8.74 6.84 -21.52
CA ILE A 45 7.73 5.90 -21.06
C ILE A 45 6.42 6.64 -20.79
N GLY A 46 5.37 6.30 -21.54
CA GLY A 46 4.09 6.98 -21.51
C GLY A 46 3.39 6.87 -20.16
N GLU A 47 3.55 5.74 -19.48
CA GLU A 47 2.94 5.39 -18.20
C GLU A 47 3.40 6.33 -17.07
N VAL A 48 4.66 6.76 -17.11
CA VAL A 48 5.17 7.75 -16.14
C VAL A 48 4.96 9.19 -16.63
N ARG A 49 5.08 9.45 -17.93
CA ARG A 49 5.03 10.80 -18.49
C ARG A 49 3.62 11.39 -18.59
N LEU A 50 2.65 10.59 -19.07
CA LEU A 50 1.32 11.07 -19.43
C LEU A 50 0.30 10.95 -18.29
N THR A 51 0.70 10.31 -17.19
CA THR A 51 -0.15 10.13 -16.01
C THR A 51 -0.15 11.40 -15.15
N THR A 52 -1.33 11.89 -14.76
CA THR A 52 -1.49 13.07 -13.89
C THR A 52 -1.36 12.73 -12.40
N ALA A 53 -1.59 11.47 -12.03
CA ALA A 53 -1.32 10.95 -10.70
C ALA A 53 0.19 10.65 -10.51
N PRO A 54 0.67 10.53 -9.26
CA PRO A 54 2.00 9.97 -9.00
C PRO A 54 2.11 8.57 -9.60
N SER A 55 3.15 8.33 -10.40
CA SER A 55 3.34 7.10 -11.17
C SER A 55 4.78 6.61 -11.09
N VAL A 56 4.93 5.30 -11.18
CA VAL A 56 6.20 4.57 -11.32
C VAL A 56 5.99 3.44 -12.32
N PHE A 57 7.03 3.09 -13.09
CA PHE A 57 7.03 1.92 -13.96
C PHE A 57 8.13 0.97 -13.47
N LEU A 58 7.76 -0.28 -13.22
CA LEU A 58 8.64 -1.28 -12.63
C LEU A 58 8.99 -2.34 -13.67
N GLU A 59 10.28 -2.51 -13.95
CA GLU A 59 10.80 -3.67 -14.65
C GLU A 59 11.46 -4.60 -13.62
N ILE A 60 10.82 -5.75 -13.36
CA ILE A 60 11.22 -6.68 -12.32
C ILE A 60 11.97 -7.85 -12.96
N GLY A 61 13.26 -7.68 -13.24
CA GLY A 61 14.10 -8.71 -13.84
C GLY A 61 13.97 -8.81 -15.36
N TYR A 62 14.97 -9.43 -15.98
CA TYR A 62 15.02 -9.70 -17.42
C TYR A 62 14.52 -11.13 -17.71
N HIS A 63 13.48 -11.27 -18.54
CA HIS A 63 12.88 -12.58 -18.83
C HIS A 63 13.77 -13.50 -19.68
N ASP A 64 14.73 -12.92 -20.40
CA ASP A 64 15.71 -13.64 -21.21
C ASP A 64 16.92 -14.06 -20.36
N ASN A 65 17.17 -13.41 -19.22
CA ASN A 65 18.15 -13.86 -18.23
C ASN A 65 17.56 -14.98 -17.33
N THR A 66 18.21 -16.15 -17.33
CA THR A 66 17.71 -17.32 -16.59
C THR A 66 17.70 -17.11 -15.08
N GLU A 67 18.69 -16.40 -14.52
CA GLU A 67 18.76 -16.11 -13.08
C GLU A 67 17.62 -15.18 -12.63
N ASP A 68 17.32 -14.13 -13.40
CA ASP A 68 16.21 -13.22 -13.12
C ASP A 68 14.86 -13.91 -13.31
N ALA A 69 14.66 -14.63 -14.41
CA ALA A 69 13.43 -15.40 -14.63
C ALA A 69 13.17 -16.41 -13.48
N THR A 70 14.22 -17.11 -13.04
CA THR A 70 14.15 -18.04 -11.91
C THR A 70 13.87 -17.31 -10.59
N TRP A 71 14.50 -16.17 -10.35
CA TRP A 71 14.26 -15.40 -9.13
C TRP A 71 12.83 -14.88 -9.09
N VAL A 72 12.32 -14.27 -10.17
CA VAL A 72 10.96 -13.73 -10.22
C VAL A 72 9.93 -14.83 -9.96
N THR A 73 10.03 -15.95 -10.68
CA THR A 73 9.06 -17.06 -10.57
C THR A 73 9.05 -17.70 -9.18
N ASN A 74 10.19 -17.79 -8.51
CA ASN A 74 10.28 -18.34 -7.15
C ASN A 74 9.92 -17.33 -6.05
N ASN A 75 9.82 -16.03 -6.35
CA ASN A 75 9.66 -14.97 -5.34
C ASN A 75 8.43 -14.09 -5.56
N LEU A 76 7.43 -14.51 -6.35
CA LEU A 76 6.24 -13.72 -6.66
C LEU A 76 5.55 -13.13 -5.41
N ASN A 77 5.34 -13.93 -4.37
CA ASN A 77 4.71 -13.48 -3.13
C ASN A 77 5.56 -12.44 -2.38
N LEU A 78 6.88 -12.64 -2.33
CA LEU A 78 7.81 -11.71 -1.70
C LEU A 78 7.85 -10.37 -2.44
N ILE A 79 7.87 -10.41 -3.77
CA ILE A 79 7.84 -9.22 -4.63
C ILE A 79 6.53 -8.45 -4.44
N ALA A 80 5.39 -9.15 -4.51
CA ALA A 80 4.08 -8.54 -4.31
C ALA A 80 3.96 -7.91 -2.92
N GLN A 81 4.39 -8.62 -1.88
CA GLN A 81 4.43 -8.11 -0.51
C GLN A 81 5.28 -6.84 -0.41
N ASN A 82 6.49 -6.84 -1.00
CA ASN A 82 7.40 -5.70 -0.97
C ASN A 82 6.80 -4.46 -1.66
N ILE A 83 6.12 -4.65 -2.79
CA ILE A 83 5.41 -3.58 -3.49
C ILE A 83 4.28 -3.01 -2.61
N VAL A 84 3.45 -3.87 -2.01
CA VAL A 84 2.35 -3.43 -1.13
C VAL A 84 2.90 -2.69 0.11
N GLN A 85 3.97 -3.18 0.71
CA GLN A 85 4.65 -2.51 1.82
C GLN A 85 5.19 -1.13 1.40
N SER A 86 5.77 -1.03 0.21
CA SER A 86 6.27 0.24 -0.33
C SER A 86 5.13 1.24 -0.57
N LEU A 87 3.98 0.78 -1.07
CA LEU A 87 2.79 1.61 -1.21
C LEU A 87 2.23 2.05 0.15
N ALA A 88 2.16 1.15 1.13
CA ALA A 88 1.72 1.47 2.48
C ALA A 88 2.60 2.58 3.10
N GLN A 89 3.93 2.45 2.96
CA GLN A 89 4.89 3.47 3.36
C GLN A 89 4.69 4.80 2.61
N TYR A 90 4.44 4.76 1.29
CA TYR A 90 4.19 5.95 0.50
C TYR A 90 2.94 6.71 0.97
N PHE A 91 1.85 6.01 1.26
CA PHE A 91 0.58 6.60 1.71
C PHE A 91 0.54 6.92 3.21
N GLY A 92 1.53 6.46 3.99
CA GLY A 92 1.61 6.65 5.43
C GLY A 92 0.52 5.85 6.16
N ILE A 93 0.25 4.64 5.70
CA ILE A 93 -0.68 3.68 6.32
C ILE A 93 0.08 2.42 6.72
N PRO A 94 -0.40 1.65 7.71
CA PRO A 94 0.26 0.42 8.09
C PRO A 94 0.17 -0.62 6.97
N PHE A 95 1.23 -1.40 6.80
CA PHE A 95 1.17 -2.66 6.07
C PHE A 95 0.50 -3.71 6.97
N LEU A 96 -0.53 -4.38 6.46
CA LEU A 96 -1.32 -5.34 7.21
C LEU A 96 -1.40 -6.65 6.44
N TYR A 97 -1.11 -7.76 7.11
CA TYR A 97 -1.33 -9.08 6.54
C TYR A 97 -2.84 -9.37 6.46
N PRO A 98 -3.32 -10.04 5.39
CA PRO A 98 -4.71 -10.44 5.29
C PRO A 98 -5.13 -11.32 6.47
N VAL A 99 -6.29 -11.03 7.03
CA VAL A 99 -6.96 -11.85 8.04
C VAL A 99 -8.41 -12.07 7.61
N ALA A 100 -9.08 -13.07 8.18
CA ALA A 100 -10.50 -13.27 7.93
C ALA A 100 -11.29 -12.02 8.40
N PRO A 101 -12.15 -11.43 7.54
CA PRO A 101 -13.02 -10.35 7.95
C PRO A 101 -13.96 -10.79 9.06
N ARG A 102 -14.27 -9.86 9.97
CA ARG A 102 -15.19 -10.08 11.09
C ARG A 102 -16.33 -9.07 11.01
N ASN A 103 -17.53 -9.46 11.41
CA ASN A 103 -18.62 -8.51 11.55
C ASN A 103 -18.42 -7.69 12.83
N GLY A 104 -18.83 -6.43 12.78
CA GLY A 104 -18.81 -5.57 13.95
C GLY A 104 -20.03 -4.66 14.00
N VAL A 105 -20.34 -4.20 15.21
CA VAL A 105 -21.41 -3.24 15.49
C VAL A 105 -20.82 -2.08 16.28
N VAL A 106 -21.13 -0.85 15.88
CA VAL A 106 -20.73 0.33 16.63
C VAL A 106 -21.49 0.37 17.95
N ASN A 107 -20.77 0.55 19.05
CA ASN A 107 -21.32 0.65 20.40
C ASN A 107 -20.83 1.95 21.06
N ILE A 108 -21.70 2.96 21.09
CA ILE A 108 -21.42 4.27 21.70
C ILE A 108 -22.67 4.83 22.39
N THR A 109 -22.50 5.57 23.47
CA THR A 109 -23.64 6.11 24.24
C THR A 109 -24.27 7.37 23.63
N SER A 110 -23.52 8.13 22.83
CA SER A 110 -24.02 9.33 22.15
C SER A 110 -23.12 9.74 20.96
N GLY A 111 -23.70 10.49 20.02
CA GLY A 111 -22.96 11.03 18.87
C GLY A 111 -22.74 10.02 17.74
N TYR A 112 -21.50 9.96 17.25
CA TYR A 112 -21.10 9.09 16.14
C TYR A 112 -19.62 8.69 16.27
N LEU A 113 -19.30 7.50 15.77
CA LEU A 113 -17.94 7.04 15.57
C LEU A 113 -17.40 7.58 14.24
N ASN A 114 -16.26 8.24 14.28
CA ASN A 114 -15.58 8.71 13.06
C ASN A 114 -14.88 7.55 12.36
N ILE A 115 -15.17 7.38 11.07
CA ILE A 115 -14.37 6.55 10.16
C ILE A 115 -13.36 7.48 9.48
N ARG A 116 -12.06 7.18 9.62
CA ARG A 116 -10.96 8.08 9.24
C ARG A 116 -10.13 7.52 8.10
N SER A 117 -9.50 8.40 7.33
CA SER A 117 -8.63 8.00 6.22
C SER A 117 -7.32 7.30 6.64
N ARG A 118 -6.91 7.46 7.92
CA ARG A 118 -5.71 6.85 8.52
C ARG A 118 -5.99 6.52 9.99
N PRO A 119 -5.22 5.60 10.62
CA PRO A 119 -5.36 5.27 12.04
C PRO A 119 -4.75 6.37 12.94
N SER A 120 -5.32 7.57 12.90
CA SER A 120 -4.92 8.74 13.68
C SER A 120 -6.10 9.65 13.95
N THR A 121 -6.15 10.28 15.13
CA THR A 121 -7.17 11.28 15.50
C THR A 121 -7.10 12.56 14.68
N SER A 122 -5.93 12.88 14.11
CA SER A 122 -5.73 14.04 13.24
C SER A 122 -6.06 13.77 11.77
N ALA A 123 -6.30 12.51 11.40
CA ALA A 123 -6.65 12.16 10.03
C ALA A 123 -8.06 12.64 9.65
N SER A 124 -8.27 12.93 8.38
CA SER A 124 -9.59 13.34 7.88
C SER A 124 -10.66 12.29 8.18
N VAL A 125 -11.83 12.78 8.61
CA VAL A 125 -13.04 11.97 8.76
C VAL A 125 -13.65 11.81 7.38
N ILE A 126 -13.87 10.56 6.96
CA ILE A 126 -14.41 10.21 5.64
C ILE A 126 -15.83 9.63 5.71
N ALA A 127 -16.25 9.16 6.89
CA ALA A 127 -17.64 8.82 7.19
C ALA A 127 -17.91 8.90 8.70
N LYS A 128 -19.18 8.88 9.08
CA LYS A 128 -19.65 8.87 10.47
C LYS A 128 -20.61 7.70 10.65
N ALA A 129 -20.31 6.80 11.58
CA ALA A 129 -21.15 5.65 11.90
C ALA A 129 -21.85 5.89 13.24
N TYR A 130 -23.17 5.78 13.26
CA TYR A 130 -23.97 5.98 14.48
C TYR A 130 -24.03 4.71 15.32
N ASP A 131 -24.51 4.82 16.56
CA ASP A 131 -24.72 3.66 17.43
C ASP A 131 -25.56 2.58 16.75
N GLY A 132 -25.20 1.32 16.96
CA GLY A 132 -25.83 0.16 16.32
C GLY A 132 -25.51 -0.03 14.84
N ALA A 133 -24.75 0.86 14.20
CA ALA A 133 -24.36 0.70 12.81
C ALA A 133 -23.50 -0.55 12.61
N ARG A 134 -23.79 -1.32 11.57
CA ARG A 134 -23.05 -2.54 11.23
C ARG A 134 -21.88 -2.20 10.31
N LEU A 135 -20.75 -2.84 10.53
CA LEU A 135 -19.55 -2.70 9.70
C LEU A 135 -18.83 -4.04 9.57
N THR A 136 -17.90 -4.12 8.63
CA THR A 136 -17.00 -5.27 8.50
C THR A 136 -15.60 -4.85 8.92
N VAL A 137 -15.07 -5.46 9.98
CA VAL A 137 -13.67 -5.32 10.40
C VAL A 137 -12.80 -6.17 9.48
N ILE A 138 -12.05 -5.51 8.60
CA ILE A 138 -11.12 -6.13 7.64
C ILE A 138 -9.80 -6.47 8.33
N ASN A 139 -9.33 -5.61 9.23
CA ASN A 139 -8.05 -5.77 9.90
C ASN A 139 -7.97 -4.92 11.17
N GLN A 140 -6.84 -5.00 11.89
CA GLN A 140 -6.60 -4.21 13.09
C GLN A 140 -5.15 -3.76 13.18
N TRP A 141 -4.94 -2.58 13.75
CA TRP A 141 -3.61 -2.01 13.97
C TRP A 141 -3.63 -1.01 15.12
N ASN A 142 -2.86 -1.27 16.18
CA ASN A 142 -2.63 -0.35 17.31
C ASN A 142 -3.91 0.32 17.85
N GLY A 143 -4.93 -0.46 18.19
CA GLY A 143 -6.20 0.05 18.73
C GLY A 143 -7.16 0.62 17.69
N TRP A 144 -6.84 0.50 16.40
CA TRP A 144 -7.73 0.83 15.29
C TRP A 144 -8.18 -0.44 14.57
N TYR A 145 -9.43 -0.44 14.12
CA TYR A 145 -9.90 -1.36 13.10
C TYR A 145 -9.85 -0.70 11.74
N LEU A 146 -9.32 -1.41 10.74
CA LEU A 146 -9.60 -1.13 9.34
C LEU A 146 -10.97 -1.73 9.04
N VAL A 147 -11.93 -0.90 8.69
CA VAL A 147 -13.33 -1.29 8.49
C VAL A 147 -13.81 -0.96 7.09
N ARG A 148 -14.69 -1.80 6.56
CA ARG A 148 -15.62 -1.41 5.51
C ARG A 148 -16.92 -0.96 6.17
N PHE A 149 -17.34 0.25 5.85
CA PHE A 149 -18.60 0.83 6.30
C PHE A 149 -19.27 1.47 5.08
N ASP A 150 -20.43 0.96 4.69
CA ASP A 150 -21.06 1.25 3.39
C ASP A 150 -20.05 1.09 2.24
N ASP A 151 -19.89 2.12 1.41
CA ASP A 151 -18.99 2.14 0.26
C ASP A 151 -17.55 2.57 0.61
N VAL A 152 -17.25 2.90 1.87
CA VAL A 152 -15.93 3.38 2.29
C VAL A 152 -15.12 2.33 3.05
N ILE A 153 -13.81 2.35 2.84
CA ILE A 153 -12.83 1.65 3.67
C ILE A 153 -12.03 2.68 4.45
N GLY A 154 -11.99 2.56 5.77
CA GLY A 154 -11.28 3.49 6.64
C GLY A 154 -11.00 2.92 8.02
N TYR A 155 -10.51 3.78 8.91
CA TYR A 155 -10.08 3.39 10.25
C TYR A 155 -11.06 3.89 11.31
N ALA A 156 -11.49 2.98 12.17
CA ALA A 156 -12.34 3.25 13.32
C ALA A 156 -11.60 2.86 14.61
N TYR A 157 -11.83 3.56 15.72
CA TYR A 157 -11.28 3.15 17.00
C TYR A 157 -11.90 1.82 17.45
N ALA A 158 -11.06 0.84 17.76
CA ALA A 158 -11.50 -0.52 18.07
C ALA A 158 -12.37 -0.58 19.34
N GLN A 159 -12.11 0.28 20.32
CA GLN A 159 -12.85 0.32 21.59
C GLN A 159 -14.34 0.67 21.47
N TYR A 160 -14.79 1.16 20.30
CA TYR A 160 -16.18 1.54 20.05
C TYR A 160 -16.89 0.58 19.07
N VAL A 161 -16.30 -0.59 18.85
CA VAL A 161 -16.82 -1.60 17.92
C VAL A 161 -16.79 -2.96 18.61
N ASP A 162 -17.98 -3.53 18.80
CA ASP A 162 -18.14 -4.88 19.29
C ASP A 162 -18.09 -5.85 18.11
N ILE A 163 -17.26 -6.89 18.21
CA ILE A 163 -17.20 -7.96 17.22
C ILE A 163 -18.37 -8.93 17.45
N VAL A 164 -19.02 -9.36 16.36
CA VAL A 164 -20.17 -10.27 16.36
C VAL A 164 -19.98 -11.48 15.46
#